data_AF-A0A5J4NII5-F1
#
_entry.id   AF-A0A5J4NII5-F1
#
_cell.length_a   1.000
_cell.length_b   1.000
_cell.length_c   1.000
_cell.angle_alpha   90.00
_cell.angle_beta   90.00
_cell.angle_gamma   90.00
#
_symmetry.space_group_name_H-M   'P 1'
#
loop_
_entity.id
_entity.type
_entity.pdbx_description
1 polymer ?
#
loop_
_entity_poly.entity_id
_entity_poly.type
_entity_poly.pdbx_seq_one_letter_code
_entity_poly.pdbx_strand_id
1 'polypeptide(L)'
;MAMMGPNQKKRPPNKPMDQRPFMKTIALKTLIRKPKNPNSTNRKCVRVRFSNGREVVAHVPGEGHNLQEHNMVLILGGSNTGLHRRAA
;
A
#
# COMPACT_ATOMS: atom_id res chain seq x y z
N MET A 1 -19.06 26.80 28.20
CA MET A 1 -18.93 26.50 26.76
C MET A 1 -17.79 25.50 26.58
N ALA A 2 -18.06 24.30 26.08
CA ALA A 2 -17.09 23.23 26.01
C ALA A 2 -16.00 23.55 24.97
N MET A 3 -14.76 23.71 25.43
CA MET A 3 -13.57 23.73 24.58
C MET A 3 -13.27 22.29 24.14
N MET A 4 -13.93 21.83 23.08
CA MET A 4 -13.59 20.53 22.47
C MET A 4 -12.24 20.69 21.76
N GLY A 5 -11.21 20.00 22.25
CA GLY A 5 -9.86 20.01 21.67
C GLY A 5 -9.83 19.53 20.22
N PRO A 6 -8.69 19.66 19.52
CA PRO A 6 -8.60 19.30 18.11
C PRO A 6 -8.97 17.83 17.90
N ASN A 7 -9.96 17.58 17.04
CA ASN A 7 -10.46 16.26 16.71
C ASN A 7 -9.35 15.44 16.02
N GLN A 8 -8.66 14.58 16.78
CA GLN A 8 -7.65 13.67 16.24
C GLN A 8 -8.32 12.54 15.45
N LYS A 9 -8.29 12.63 14.12
CA LYS A 9 -8.77 11.55 13.23
C LYS A 9 -7.95 10.29 13.48
N LYS A 10 -8.60 9.24 14.00
CA LYS A 10 -8.00 7.91 14.17
C LYS A 10 -7.55 7.37 12.80
N ARG A 11 -6.27 7.02 12.66
CA ARG A 11 -5.76 6.40 11.43
C ARG A 11 -6.48 5.06 11.22
N PRO A 12 -6.95 4.75 10.01
CA PRO A 12 -7.60 3.47 9.76
C PRO A 12 -6.60 2.34 10.06
N PRO A 13 -7.02 1.28 10.76
CA PRO A 13 -6.12 0.18 11.09
C PRO A 13 -5.61 -0.47 9.80
N ASN A 14 -4.40 -1.03 9.86
CA ASN A 14 -3.80 -1.75 8.75
C ASN A 14 -4.47 -3.12 8.57
N LYS A 15 -5.73 -3.09 8.11
CA LYS A 15 -6.60 -4.26 7.93
C LYS A 15 -5.96 -5.37 7.10
N PRO A 16 -5.27 -5.13 5.97
CA PRO A 16 -4.81 -6.23 5.12
C PRO A 16 -3.69 -7.07 5.72
N MET A 17 -2.90 -6.53 6.66
CA MET A 17 -1.75 -7.22 7.27
C MET A 17 -2.05 -7.73 8.69
N ASP A 18 -3.33 -7.79 9.09
CA ASP A 18 -3.77 -8.25 10.41
C ASP A 18 -2.96 -7.65 11.57
N GLN A 19 -2.79 -6.31 11.51
CA GLN A 19 -2.03 -5.51 12.48
C GLN A 19 -0.52 -5.83 12.60
N ARG A 20 0.02 -6.69 11.73
CA ARG A 20 1.45 -6.96 11.68
C ARG A 20 2.20 -5.80 11.00
N PRO A 21 3.39 -5.42 11.51
CA PRO A 21 4.19 -4.37 10.89
C PRO A 21 4.80 -4.82 9.56
N PHE A 22 5.17 -6.10 9.45
CA PHE A 22 5.71 -6.70 8.24
C PHE A 22 5.04 -8.02 7.92
N MET A 23 4.98 -8.34 6.64
CA MET A 23 4.45 -9.63 6.20
C MET A 23 5.12 -10.10 4.90
N LYS A 24 5.45 -11.39 4.86
CA LYS A 24 5.95 -12.06 3.66
C LYS A 24 4.81 -12.31 2.69
N THR A 25 5.07 -12.11 1.40
CA THR A 25 4.07 -12.18 0.33
C THR A 25 4.67 -12.72 -0.96
N ILE A 26 3.80 -13.09 -1.88
CA ILE A 26 4.14 -13.49 -3.24
C ILE A 26 3.68 -12.39 -4.21
N ALA A 27 4.57 -11.93 -5.08
CA ALA A 27 4.23 -11.02 -6.16
C ALA A 27 3.40 -11.73 -7.23
N LEU A 28 2.25 -11.17 -7.59
CA LEU A 28 1.39 -11.67 -8.66
C LEU A 28 1.69 -10.98 -9.98
N LYS A 29 1.67 -9.64 -10.00
CA LYS A 29 1.96 -8.86 -11.21
C LYS A 29 2.50 -7.49 -10.90
N THR A 30 3.47 -7.03 -11.69
CA THR A 30 3.94 -5.65 -11.71
C THR A 30 2.96 -4.77 -12.46
N LEU A 31 2.65 -3.59 -11.94
CA LEU A 31 1.69 -2.67 -12.52
C LEU A 31 2.12 -1.22 -12.34
N ILE A 32 1.86 -0.41 -13.35
CA ILE A 32 2.16 1.02 -13.32
C ILE A 32 0.85 1.75 -13.08
N ARG A 33 0.77 2.55 -12.00
CA ARG A 33 -0.40 3.38 -11.71
C ARG A 33 -0.10 4.85 -11.93
N LYS A 34 -0.97 5.51 -12.68
CA LYS A 34 -1.01 6.97 -12.76
C LYS A 34 -1.45 7.51 -11.40
N PRO A 35 -0.75 8.51 -10.85
CA PRO A 35 -1.13 9.10 -9.58
C PRO A 35 -2.31 10.07 -9.77
N LYS A 36 -2.80 10.66 -8.68
CA LYS A 36 -3.89 11.64 -8.73
C LYS A 36 -3.32 13.03 -9.03
N ASN A 37 -3.92 13.78 -9.98
CA ASN A 37 -3.60 15.20 -10.21
C ASN A 37 -3.41 15.93 -8.88
N PRO A 38 -2.34 16.73 -8.66
CA PRO A 38 -1.53 17.49 -9.62
C PRO A 38 -0.20 16.85 -10.06
N ASN A 39 0.15 15.66 -9.58
CA ASN A 39 1.41 15.01 -9.93
C ASN A 39 1.27 14.14 -11.19
N SER A 40 2.33 14.06 -12.00
CA SER A 40 2.32 13.41 -13.34
C SER A 40 3.15 12.12 -13.42
N THR A 41 4.00 11.84 -12.43
CA THR A 41 4.94 10.72 -12.46
C THR A 41 4.25 9.38 -12.24
N ASN A 42 4.47 8.44 -13.16
CA ASN A 42 4.01 7.06 -13.05
C ASN A 42 4.59 6.35 -11.81
N ARG A 43 3.74 5.74 -10.99
CA ARG A 43 4.16 4.98 -9.80
C ARG A 43 4.31 3.50 -10.14
N LYS A 44 5.47 2.96 -9.82
CA LYS A 44 5.77 1.53 -9.90
C LYS A 44 5.12 0.82 -8.72
N CYS A 45 4.19 -0.08 -9.02
CA CYS A 45 3.44 -0.83 -8.02
C CYS A 45 3.44 -2.32 -8.36
N VAL A 46 3.09 -3.16 -7.38
CA VAL A 46 2.99 -4.61 -7.54
C VAL A 46 1.74 -5.10 -6.85
N ARG A 47 0.98 -5.97 -7.51
CA ARG A 47 -0.08 -6.74 -6.87
C ARG A 47 0.56 -7.93 -6.16
N VAL A 48 0.25 -8.07 -4.89
CA VAL A 48 0.82 -9.08 -4.00
C VAL A 48 -0.30 -9.90 -3.37
N ARG A 49 0.01 -11.15 -3.06
CA ARG A 49 -0.86 -12.06 -2.30
C ARG A 49 -0.22 -12.37 -0.96
N PHE A 50 -0.96 -12.11 0.10
CA PHE A 50 -0.57 -12.51 1.46
C PHE A 50 -0.89 -13.98 1.70
N SER A 51 -0.26 -14.60 2.70
CA SER A 51 -0.63 -15.95 3.19
C SER A 51 -2.10 -16.04 3.62
N ASN A 52 -2.72 -14.91 3.94
CA ASN A 52 -4.09 -14.82 4.44
C ASN A 52 -5.12 -14.78 3.29
N GLY A 53 -4.67 -15.05 2.06
CA GLY A 53 -5.50 -15.06 0.84
C GLY A 53 -5.85 -13.67 0.29
N ARG A 54 -5.59 -12.59 1.05
CA ARG A 54 -5.88 -11.22 0.63
C ARG A 54 -4.89 -10.72 -0.42
N GLU A 55 -5.41 -9.96 -1.37
CA GLU A 55 -4.61 -9.30 -2.39
C GLU A 55 -4.54 -7.80 -2.16
N VAL A 56 -3.34 -7.23 -2.28
CA VAL A 56 -3.11 -5.79 -2.10
C VAL A 56 -2.18 -5.27 -3.18
N VAL A 57 -2.27 -3.98 -3.46
CA VAL A 57 -1.31 -3.26 -4.30
C VAL A 57 -0.29 -2.58 -3.40
N ALA A 58 0.97 -3.00 -3.52
CA ALA A 58 2.11 -2.41 -2.83
C ALA A 58 2.87 -1.46 -3.77
N HIS A 59 3.48 -0.42 -3.21
CA HIS A 59 4.38 0.48 -3.93
C HIS A 59 5.81 -0.04 -3.80
N VAL A 60 6.58 0.02 -4.89
CA VAL A 60 7.99 -0.36 -4.89
C VAL A 60 8.84 0.91 -4.76
N PRO A 61 9.55 1.12 -3.65
CA PRO A 61 10.45 2.26 -3.50
C PRO A 61 11.71 2.09 -4.37
N GLY A 62 12.30 3.20 -4.83
CA GLY A 62 13.53 3.22 -5.63
C GLY A 62 13.32 3.18 -7.15
N GLU A 63 14.44 3.22 -7.87
CA GLU A 63 14.51 3.16 -9.33
C GLU A 63 15.00 1.78 -9.78
N GLY A 64 14.43 1.25 -10.88
CA GLY A 64 14.81 -0.06 -11.45
C GLY A 64 14.58 -1.28 -10.54
N HIS A 65 13.34 -1.79 -10.45
CA HIS A 65 13.08 -3.08 -9.79
C HIS A 65 13.01 -4.21 -10.82
N ASN A 66 13.62 -5.35 -10.52
CA ASN A 66 13.52 -6.60 -11.31
C ASN A 66 12.57 -7.59 -10.62
N LEU A 67 11.36 -7.14 -10.24
CA LEU A 67 10.37 -8.01 -9.62
C LEU A 67 9.65 -8.79 -10.71
N GLN A 68 9.68 -10.11 -10.60
CA GLN A 68 8.97 -11.03 -11.47
C GLN A 68 7.77 -11.61 -10.73
N GLU A 69 6.91 -12.30 -11.47
CA GLU A 69 5.82 -13.07 -10.90
C GLU A 69 6.38 -14.18 -10.00
N HIS A 70 5.68 -14.51 -8.93
CA HIS A 70 6.04 -15.48 -7.91
C HIS A 70 7.24 -15.16 -7.01
N ASN A 71 7.91 -14.01 -7.21
CA ASN A 71 8.96 -13.61 -6.28
C ASN A 71 8.41 -13.38 -4.86
N MET A 72 9.17 -13.84 -3.88
CA MET A 72 8.88 -13.58 -2.46
C MET A 72 9.31 -12.16 -2.09
N VAL A 73 8.41 -11.39 -1.47
CA VAL A 73 8.64 -9.99 -1.09
C VAL A 73 8.17 -9.73 0.34
N LEU A 74 8.94 -8.94 1.09
CA LEU A 74 8.57 -8.43 2.41
C LEU A 74 7.91 -7.06 2.29
N ILE A 75 6.72 -6.91 2.88
CA ILE A 75 5.96 -5.66 2.81
C ILE A 75 5.88 -5.05 4.20
N LEU A 76 6.13 -3.73 4.28
CA LEU A 76 5.87 -2.90 5.46
C LEU A 76 4.43 -2.40 5.46
N GLY A 77 3.80 -2.41 6.63
CA GLY A 77 2.49 -1.85 6.90
C GLY A 77 2.45 -0.33 6.91
N GLY A 78 2.75 0.30 5.77
CA GLY A 78 2.69 1.74 5.58
C GLY A 78 1.34 2.21 5.03
N SER A 79 0.86 3.35 5.52
CA SER A 79 -0.15 4.13 4.79
C SER A 79 0.59 4.89 3.67
N ASN A 80 0.74 4.28 2.50
CA ASN A 80 1.22 5.01 1.34
C ASN A 80 0.14 5.99 0.89
N THR A 81 0.19 7.19 1.47
CA THR A 81 -0.66 8.37 1.24
C THR A 81 -0.68 8.84 -0.22
N GLY A 82 0.13 8.26 -1.11
CA GLY A 82 0.09 8.52 -2.56
C GLY A 82 -0.87 7.62 -3.36
N LEU A 83 -1.27 6.46 -2.82
CA LEU A 83 -2.15 5.51 -3.49
C LEU A 83 -3.43 5.33 -2.66
N HIS A 84 -4.17 6.43 -2.48
CA HIS A 84 -5.48 6.36 -1.86
C HIS A 84 -6.33 5.33 -2.61
N ARG A 85 -6.80 4.33 -1.86
CA ARG A 85 -7.99 3.57 -2.20
C ARG A 85 -9.03 4.59 -2.65
N ARG A 86 -9.52 4.49 -3.89
CA ARG A 86 -10.90 4.90 -4.12
C ARG A 86 -11.73 4.03 -3.19
N ALA A 87 -12.16 4.60 -2.07
CA ALA A 87 -13.21 4.07 -1.25
C ALA A 87 -14.48 4.75 -1.76
N ALA A 88 -15.38 3.93 -2.31
CA ALA A 88 -16.65 4.29 -2.96
C ALA A 88 -16.51 5.23 -4.17
#